data_AF-A0A1J4LQJ0-F1
#
_entry.id   AF-A0A1J4LQJ0-F1
#
_cell.length_a   1.000
_cell.length_b   1.000
_cell.length_c   1.000
_cell.angle_alpha   90.00
_cell.angle_beta   90.00
_cell.angle_gamma   90.00
#
_symmetry.space_group_name_H-M   'P 1'
#
loop_
_entity.id
_entity.type
_entity.pdbx_description
1 polymer ?
#
loop_
_entity_poly.entity_id
_entity_poly.type
_entity_poly.pdbx_seq_one_letter_code
_entity_poly.pdbx_strand_id
1 'polypeptide(L)'
;MTDPITIQWTPANALPRRITFEPHEDGYLRIEREWNGSDWRHCGSEHTTGLTTNPPEDPPTLEELIIQIRDTWNQPDPTVLSFTNAEVVAAADGQLRYRSHNQDGWYAVTKEDLESHLRTGGYPTTKSLSETPYDRADFTTNSIPTQ
;
A
#
# COMPACT_ATOMS: atom_id res chain seq x y z
N MET A 1 12.72 22.22 -13.17
CA MET A 1 13.38 21.33 -12.20
C MET A 1 13.05 21.88 -10.83
N THR A 2 12.40 21.08 -9.98
CA THR A 2 12.06 21.50 -8.62
C THR A 2 13.33 21.57 -7.78
N ASP A 3 13.38 22.43 -6.77
CA ASP A 3 14.51 22.44 -5.84
C ASP A 3 14.49 21.21 -4.92
N PRO A 4 15.66 20.74 -4.45
CA PRO A 4 15.71 19.64 -3.50
C PRO A 4 15.09 20.05 -2.16
N ILE A 5 14.32 19.15 -1.56
CA ILE A 5 13.75 19.35 -0.22
C ILE A 5 14.67 18.69 0.79
N THR A 6 15.10 19.43 1.81
CA THR A 6 15.98 18.91 2.86
C THR A 6 15.35 19.08 4.24
N ILE A 7 15.31 17.99 5.00
CA ILE A 7 14.86 17.96 6.39
C ILE A 7 16.04 17.48 7.24
N GLN A 8 16.34 18.21 8.32
CA GLN A 8 17.43 17.87 9.25
C GLN A 8 16.91 17.91 10.69
N TRP A 9 17.32 16.95 11.50
CA TRP A 9 16.98 16.87 12.91
C TRP A 9 18.10 16.22 13.71
N THR A 10 18.09 16.40 15.03
CA THR A 10 19.02 15.72 15.94
C THR A 10 18.21 14.97 17.00
N PRO A 11 18.18 13.62 16.96
CA PRO A 11 17.51 12.83 17.98
C PRO A 11 18.19 13.01 19.35
N ALA A 12 17.43 12.88 20.44
CA ALA A 12 17.94 13.14 21.80
C ALA A 12 19.18 12.30 22.20
N ASN A 13 19.29 11.08 21.68
CA ASN A 13 20.37 10.13 22.01
C ASN A 13 21.04 9.53 20.76
N ALA A 14 21.11 10.27 19.65
CA ALA A 14 21.77 9.80 18.43
C ALA A 14 22.43 10.95 17.65
N LEU A 15 23.20 10.58 16.61
CA LEU A 15 23.86 11.55 15.73
C LEU A 15 22.83 12.38 14.93
N PRO A 16 23.16 13.63 14.55
CA PRO A 16 22.33 14.41 13.64
C PRO A 16 22.02 13.66 12.35
N ARG A 17 20.78 13.77 11.89
CA ARG A 17 20.25 13.10 10.69
C ARG A 17 19.75 14.10 9.69
N ARG A 18 19.89 13.76 8.41
CA ARG A 18 19.41 14.54 7.28
C ARG A 18 18.74 13.63 6.25
N ILE A 19 17.58 14.03 5.77
CA ILE A 19 16.94 13.46 4.58
C ILE A 19 16.90 14.54 3.50
N THR A 20 17.32 14.19 2.29
CA THR A 20 17.18 15.05 1.11
C THR A 20 16.35 14.31 0.06
N PHE A 21 15.39 15.00 -0.55
CA PHE A 21 14.68 14.56 -1.75
C PHE A 21 15.27 15.31 -2.94
N GLU A 22 16.17 14.65 -3.68
CA GLU A 22 16.83 15.22 -4.86
C GLU A 22 16.00 14.92 -6.11
N PRO A 23 15.65 15.89 -6.96
CA PRO A 23 14.87 15.64 -8.18
C PRO A 23 15.54 14.61 -9.09
N HIS A 24 14.76 13.68 -9.61
CA HIS A 24 15.19 12.64 -10.56
C HIS A 24 14.19 12.56 -11.72
N GLU A 25 14.55 11.90 -12.83
CA GLU A 25 13.78 11.87 -14.10
C GLU A 25 12.28 11.58 -13.93
N ASP A 26 11.91 10.77 -12.93
CA ASP A 26 10.52 10.45 -12.58
C ASP A 26 10.30 10.49 -11.06
N GLY A 27 10.46 11.69 -10.46
CA GLY A 27 10.18 11.93 -9.04
C GLY A 27 11.40 12.43 -8.27
N TYR A 28 11.69 11.78 -7.14
CA TYR A 28 12.79 12.18 -6.25
C TYR A 28 13.57 10.97 -5.76
N LEU A 29 14.88 11.13 -5.60
CA LEU A 29 15.70 10.22 -4.82
C LEU A 29 15.69 10.70 -3.36
N ARG A 30 15.08 9.92 -2.46
CA ARG A 30 15.22 10.11 -1.01
C ARG A 30 16.61 9.64 -0.62
N ILE A 31 17.39 10.48 0.04
CA ILE A 31 18.74 10.18 0.50
C ILE A 31 18.84 10.45 1.99
N GLU A 32 19.15 9.41 2.76
CA GLU A 32 19.39 9.48 4.20
C GLU A 32 20.88 9.63 4.48
N ARG A 33 21.21 10.58 5.35
CA ARG A 33 22.57 10.85 5.78
C ARG A 33 22.64 11.06 7.29
N GLU A 34 23.75 10.64 7.87
CA GLU A 34 24.05 10.77 9.30
C GLU A 34 25.37 11.53 9.48
N TRP A 35 25.40 12.48 10.40
CA TRP A 35 26.62 13.24 10.72
C TRP A 35 27.54 12.42 11.61
N ASN A 36 28.74 12.08 11.12
CA ASN A 36 29.70 11.27 11.88
C ASN A 36 30.69 12.08 12.74
N GLY A 37 30.50 13.40 12.83
CA GLY A 37 31.44 14.32 13.49
C GLY A 37 32.30 15.13 12.51
N SER A 38 32.43 14.67 11.26
CA SER A 38 33.27 15.29 10.24
C SER A 38 32.49 15.61 8.97
N ASP A 39 31.68 14.66 8.51
CA ASP A 39 30.94 14.71 7.25
C ASP A 39 29.56 14.04 7.38
N TRP A 40 28.71 14.31 6.39
CA TRP A 40 27.45 13.60 6.21
C TRP A 40 27.69 12.26 5.51
N ARG A 41 27.63 11.16 6.26
CA ARG A 41 27.76 9.80 5.74
C ARG A 41 26.45 9.35 5.12
N HIS A 42 26.49 8.79 3.91
CA HIS A 42 25.33 8.15 3.28
C HIS A 42 24.91 6.88 4.03
N CYS A 43 23.62 6.77 4.36
CA CYS A 43 23.07 5.65 5.12
C CYS A 43 22.06 4.83 4.33
N GLY A 44 21.38 5.46 3.36
CA GLY A 44 20.40 4.77 2.52
C GLY A 44 19.82 5.71 1.48
N SER A 45 19.32 5.14 0.40
CA SER A 45 18.59 5.89 -0.62
C SER A 45 17.46 5.06 -1.21
N GLU A 46 16.41 5.73 -1.65
CA GLU A 46 15.22 5.12 -2.21
C GLU A 46 14.64 6.02 -3.30
N HIS A 47 14.25 5.44 -4.44
CA HIS A 47 13.49 6.19 -5.44
C HIS A 47 12.06 6.37 -4.96
N THR A 48 11.57 7.61 -4.95
CA THR A 48 10.27 7.96 -4.40
C THR A 48 9.48 8.79 -5.41
N THR A 49 8.21 8.44 -5.56
CA THR A 49 7.22 9.18 -6.34
C THR A 49 6.14 9.72 -5.40
N GLY A 50 5.40 10.76 -5.83
CA GLY A 50 4.26 11.26 -5.05
C GLY A 50 4.61 12.03 -3.76
N LEU A 51 5.74 12.74 -3.72
CA LEU A 51 6.12 13.55 -2.56
C LEU A 51 5.09 14.67 -2.30
N THR A 52 4.51 14.69 -1.10
CA THR A 52 3.67 15.80 -0.62
C THR A 52 4.27 16.41 0.65
N THR A 53 4.41 17.73 0.68
CA THR A 53 4.93 18.47 1.85
C THR A 53 3.83 18.86 2.83
N ASN A 54 2.57 18.79 2.39
CA ASN A 54 1.37 18.99 3.19
C ASN A 54 0.36 17.93 2.74
N PRO A 55 0.44 16.70 3.27
CA PRO A 55 -0.53 15.68 2.92
C PRO A 55 -1.95 16.16 3.26
N PRO A 56 -2.97 15.76 2.47
CA PRO A 56 -4.37 15.91 2.88
C PRO A 56 -4.65 15.09 4.16
N GLU A 57 -5.92 14.96 4.57
CA GLU A 57 -6.32 14.05 5.66
C GLU A 57 -5.65 12.67 5.55
N ASP A 58 -5.48 12.02 6.70
CA ASP A 58 -4.90 10.68 6.78
C ASP A 58 -5.60 9.73 5.78
N PRO A 59 -4.85 8.81 5.12
CA PRO A 59 -5.47 7.86 4.22
C PRO A 59 -6.54 7.03 4.97
N PRO A 60 -7.65 6.64 4.31
CA PRO A 60 -8.71 5.88 4.95
C PRO A 60 -8.14 4.61 5.54
N THR A 61 -8.42 4.32 6.81
CA THR A 61 -7.95 3.13 7.52
C THR A 61 -8.36 1.83 6.82
N LEU A 62 -7.62 0.74 7.08
CA LEU A 62 -8.00 -0.58 6.55
C LEU A 62 -9.43 -0.98 6.94
N GLU A 63 -9.91 -0.55 8.11
CA GLU A 63 -11.27 -0.82 8.57
C GLU A 63 -12.33 -0.06 7.75
N GLU A 64 -12.10 1.23 7.47
CA GLU A 64 -12.96 2.01 6.58
C GLU A 64 -13.01 1.42 5.18
N LEU A 65 -11.86 0.98 4.65
CA LEU A 65 -11.76 0.30 3.36
C LEU A 65 -12.54 -1.03 3.36
N ILE A 66 -12.44 -1.83 4.44
CA ILE A 66 -13.19 -3.09 4.60
C ILE A 66 -14.70 -2.82 4.66
N ILE A 67 -15.14 -1.79 5.38
CA ILE A 67 -16.56 -1.40 5.46
C ILE A 67 -17.07 -1.02 4.06
N GLN A 68 -16.31 -0.21 3.32
CA GLN A 68 -16.68 0.23 1.98
C GLN A 68 -16.91 -0.93 1.00
N ILE A 69 -16.01 -1.93 0.96
CA ILE A 69 -16.18 -3.08 0.07
C ILE A 69 -17.33 -4.00 0.52
N ARG A 70 -17.64 -4.05 1.82
CA ARG A 70 -18.78 -4.82 2.35
C ARG A 70 -20.11 -4.22 1.91
N ASP A 71 -20.23 -2.89 2.01
CA ASP A 71 -21.47 -2.18 1.70
C ASP A 71 -21.83 -2.19 0.20
N THR A 72 -20.82 -2.43 -0.65
CA THR A 72 -21.00 -2.42 -2.11
C THR A 72 -21.14 -3.81 -2.72
N TRP A 73 -20.92 -4.90 -1.97
CA TRP A 73 -20.92 -6.26 -2.54
C TRP A 73 -22.23 -6.66 -3.24
N ASN A 74 -23.38 -6.07 -2.88
CA ASN A 74 -24.67 -6.38 -3.52
C ASN A 74 -24.99 -5.49 -4.74
N GLN A 75 -24.13 -4.53 -5.10
CA GLN A 75 -24.32 -3.63 -6.23
C GLN A 75 -23.86 -4.25 -7.55
N PRO A 76 -24.41 -3.89 -8.73
CA PRO A 76 -24.05 -4.53 -10.00
C PRO A 76 -22.54 -4.63 -10.25
N ASP A 77 -21.79 -3.60 -9.89
CA ASP A 77 -20.33 -3.57 -9.91
C ASP A 77 -19.79 -3.20 -8.52
N PRO A 78 -19.46 -4.19 -7.67
CA PRO A 78 -19.05 -3.94 -6.29
C PRO A 78 -17.65 -3.33 -6.24
N THR A 79 -17.36 -2.60 -5.16
CA THR A 79 -16.00 -2.11 -4.91
C THR A 79 -15.17 -3.20 -4.27
N VAL A 80 -13.91 -3.32 -4.68
CA VAL A 80 -12.91 -4.25 -4.16
C VAL A 80 -11.63 -3.50 -3.78
N LEU A 81 -10.82 -4.12 -2.92
CA LEU A 81 -9.48 -3.63 -2.62
C LEU A 81 -8.50 -4.23 -3.61
N SER A 82 -7.72 -3.38 -4.26
CA SER A 82 -6.69 -3.77 -5.23
C SER A 82 -5.33 -3.32 -4.75
N PHE A 83 -4.40 -4.27 -4.65
CA PHE A 83 -3.01 -4.06 -4.30
C PHE A 83 -2.16 -3.77 -5.53
N THR A 84 -0.96 -3.24 -5.32
CA THR A 84 -0.03 -2.85 -6.40
C THR A 84 0.44 -4.04 -7.25
N ASN A 85 0.44 -5.24 -6.68
CA ASN A 85 0.76 -6.51 -7.32
C ASN A 85 -0.45 -7.18 -8.02
N ALA A 86 -1.52 -6.42 -8.27
CA ALA A 86 -2.77 -6.87 -8.88
C ALA A 86 -3.56 -7.93 -8.09
N GLU A 87 -3.24 -8.11 -6.81
CA GLU A 87 -4.03 -8.93 -5.89
C GLU A 87 -5.27 -8.18 -5.46
N VAL A 88 -6.37 -8.91 -5.27
CA VAL A 88 -7.69 -8.32 -5.04
C VAL A 88 -8.37 -8.97 -3.85
N VAL A 89 -9.01 -8.14 -3.02
CA VAL A 89 -9.81 -8.57 -1.88
C VAL A 89 -11.22 -8.05 -2.04
N ALA A 90 -12.18 -8.96 -1.98
CA ALA A 90 -13.60 -8.67 -2.02
C ALA A 90 -14.29 -9.12 -0.73
N ALA A 91 -15.36 -8.43 -0.34
CA ALA A 91 -16.18 -8.81 0.81
C ALA A 91 -17.40 -9.62 0.36
N ALA A 92 -17.17 -10.78 -0.24
CA ALA A 92 -18.23 -11.61 -0.76
C ALA A 92 -18.98 -12.37 0.34
N ASP A 93 -20.31 -12.28 0.33
CA ASP A 93 -21.21 -12.96 1.28
C ASP A 93 -20.86 -12.68 2.76
N GLY A 94 -20.37 -11.46 3.05
CA GLY A 94 -19.99 -11.05 4.40
C GLY A 94 -18.62 -11.55 4.87
N GLN A 95 -17.89 -12.29 4.04
CA GLN A 95 -16.53 -12.75 4.31
C GLN A 95 -15.52 -12.03 3.42
N LEU A 96 -14.33 -11.75 3.94
CA LEU A 96 -13.24 -11.23 3.14
C LEU A 96 -12.58 -12.39 2.40
N ARG A 97 -12.51 -12.27 1.08
CA ARG A 97 -11.97 -13.28 0.18
C ARG A 97 -10.88 -12.64 -0.65
N TYR A 98 -9.70 -13.23 -0.60
CA TYR A 98 -8.52 -12.75 -1.33
C TYR A 98 -8.32 -13.59 -2.59
N ARG A 99 -7.89 -12.94 -3.67
CA ARG A 99 -7.55 -13.56 -4.96
C ARG A 99 -6.20 -13.02 -5.46
N SER A 100 -5.33 -13.94 -5.87
CA SER A 100 -4.05 -13.64 -6.53
C SER A 100 -3.95 -14.44 -7.83
N HIS A 101 -3.18 -13.93 -8.79
CA HIS A 101 -2.94 -14.59 -10.08
C HIS A 101 -2.12 -15.89 -9.94
N ASN A 102 -1.35 -16.02 -8.86
CA ASN A 102 -0.50 -17.18 -8.61
C ASN A 102 -1.22 -18.33 -7.89
N GLN A 103 -2.52 -18.19 -7.63
CA GLN A 103 -3.28 -19.15 -6.83
C GLN A 103 -4.54 -19.61 -7.57
N ASP A 104 -4.88 -20.88 -7.40
CA ASP A 104 -6.11 -21.47 -7.90
C ASP A 104 -7.22 -21.31 -6.86
N GLY A 105 -8.09 -20.31 -7.08
CA GLY A 105 -9.21 -19.98 -6.19
C GLY A 105 -8.96 -18.83 -5.22
N TRP A 106 -10.03 -18.44 -4.53
CA TRP A 106 -9.97 -17.49 -3.43
C TRP A 106 -9.71 -18.22 -2.11
N TYR A 107 -9.22 -17.50 -1.11
CA TYR A 107 -9.20 -17.98 0.27
C TYR A 107 -9.74 -16.93 1.22
N ALA A 108 -10.32 -17.39 2.33
CA ALA A 108 -10.82 -16.52 3.37
C ALA A 108 -9.64 -15.83 4.07
N VAL A 109 -9.73 -14.51 4.24
CA VAL A 109 -8.72 -13.71 4.94
C VAL A 109 -9.33 -13.00 6.13
N THR A 110 -8.54 -12.86 7.18
CA THR A 110 -8.84 -12.03 8.35
C THR A 110 -8.31 -10.61 8.16
N LYS A 111 -8.63 -9.70 9.10
CA LYS A 111 -8.03 -8.36 9.10
C LYS A 111 -6.51 -8.46 9.33
N GLU A 112 -6.10 -9.36 10.21
CA GLU A 112 -4.69 -9.63 10.53
C GLU A 112 -3.91 -10.13 9.30
N ASP A 113 -4.51 -10.99 8.48
CA ASP A 113 -3.90 -11.44 7.22
C ASP A 113 -3.70 -10.27 6.25
N LEU A 114 -4.70 -9.37 6.15
CA LEU A 114 -4.59 -8.16 5.34
C LEU A 114 -3.51 -7.20 5.86
N GLU A 115 -3.41 -7.01 7.18
CA GLU A 115 -2.34 -6.21 7.79
C GLU A 115 -0.94 -6.79 7.50
N SER A 116 -0.81 -8.11 7.46
CA SER A 116 0.42 -8.77 7.02
C SER A 116 0.70 -8.48 5.55
N HIS A 117 -0.31 -8.52 4.68
CA HIS A 117 -0.18 -8.21 3.25
C HIS A 117 0.16 -6.76 2.96
N LEU A 118 -0.22 -5.80 3.82
CA LEU A 118 0.19 -4.38 3.66
C LEU A 118 1.72 -4.22 3.62
N ARG A 119 2.46 -5.09 4.34
CA ARG A 119 3.92 -5.03 4.41
C ARG A 119 4.60 -5.49 3.13
N THR A 120 3.94 -6.34 2.33
CA THR A 120 4.50 -6.94 1.12
C THR A 120 3.88 -6.38 -0.16
N GLY A 121 2.58 -6.13 -0.19
CA GLY A 121 1.81 -5.64 -1.34
C GLY A 121 1.56 -4.12 -1.35
N GLY A 122 1.95 -3.43 -0.28
CA GLY A 122 1.71 -1.99 -0.09
C GLY A 122 0.28 -1.66 0.31
N TYR A 123 -0.06 -0.36 0.29
CA TYR A 123 -1.39 0.11 0.65
C TYR A 123 -2.40 -0.17 -0.49
N PRO A 124 -3.55 -0.83 -0.22
CA PRO A 124 -4.54 -1.09 -1.25
C PRO A 124 -5.29 0.18 -1.63
N THR A 125 -5.82 0.18 -2.84
CA THR A 125 -6.75 1.19 -3.35
C THR A 125 -8.11 0.56 -3.61
N THR A 126 -9.19 1.32 -3.49
CA THR A 126 -10.52 0.87 -3.88
C THR A 126 -10.74 1.03 -5.38
N LYS A 127 -11.19 -0.02 -6.05
CA LYS A 127 -11.57 0.00 -7.47
C LYS A 127 -12.86 -0.78 -7.69
N SER A 128 -13.53 -0.54 -8.80
CA SER A 128 -14.68 -1.34 -9.21
C SER A 128 -14.20 -2.73 -9.62
N LEU A 129 -14.98 -3.78 -9.33
CA LEU A 129 -14.61 -5.15 -9.69
C LEU A 129 -14.37 -5.29 -11.21
N SER A 130 -15.17 -4.60 -12.03
CA SER A 130 -15.02 -4.56 -13.48
C SER A 130 -13.68 -3.98 -13.98
N GLU A 131 -12.97 -3.22 -13.15
CA GLU A 131 -11.64 -2.68 -13.45
C GLU A 131 -10.50 -3.66 -13.11
N THR A 132 -10.84 -4.83 -12.55
CA THR A 132 -9.91 -5.89 -12.19
C THR A 132 -10.03 -7.06 -13.17
N PRO A 133 -9.04 -7.97 -13.24
CA PRO A 133 -9.14 -9.16 -14.09
C PRO A 133 -10.09 -10.24 -13.55
N TYR A 134 -10.83 -9.96 -12.46
CA TYR A 134 -11.66 -10.93 -11.76
C TYR A 134 -13.14 -10.59 -11.88
N ASP A 135 -13.95 -11.64 -11.93
CA ASP A 135 -15.40 -11.56 -11.90
C ASP A 135 -15.95 -11.96 -10.53
N ARG A 136 -17.23 -11.66 -10.30
CA ARG A 136 -17.93 -12.02 -9.07
C ARG A 136 -17.84 -13.53 -8.78
N ALA A 137 -17.87 -14.34 -9.83
CA ALA A 137 -17.76 -15.79 -9.76
C ALA A 137 -16.41 -16.25 -9.20
N ASP A 138 -15.33 -15.50 -9.40
CA ASP A 138 -14.00 -15.83 -8.86
C ASP A 138 -13.92 -15.71 -7.34
N PHE A 139 -14.89 -15.03 -6.73
CA PHE A 139 -15.01 -14.88 -5.27
C PHE A 139 -16.15 -15.69 -4.69
N THR A 140 -17.11 -16.20 -5.49
CA THR A 140 -18.28 -16.96 -4.97
C THR A 140 -18.25 -18.44 -5.30
N THR A 141 -17.47 -18.87 -6.29
CA THR A 141 -17.31 -20.30 -6.59
C THR A 141 -16.60 -20.99 -5.43
N ASN A 142 -17.08 -22.15 -4.99
CA ASN A 142 -16.44 -22.94 -3.93
C ASN A 142 -14.99 -23.25 -4.34
N SER A 143 -14.04 -22.48 -3.84
CA SER A 143 -12.63 -22.85 -3.91
C SER A 143 -12.13 -23.02 -2.48
N ILE A 144 -11.78 -24.25 -2.18
CA ILE A 144 -10.89 -24.61 -1.07
C ILE A 144 -9.90 -25.59 -1.68
N PRO A 145 -8.62 -25.21 -1.72
CA PRO A 145 -7.61 -26.12 -1.22
C PRO A 145 -6.96 -25.47 0.00
N THR A 146 -7.07 -26.17 1.12
CA THR A 146 -6.34 -25.96 2.37
C THR A 146 -4.86 -25.68 2.11
N GLN A 147 -4.31 -24.69 2.82
CA GLN A 147 -2.87 -24.45 2.93
C GLN A 147 -2.17 -25.62 3.64
#